data_AF-A0A923HU29-F1
#
_entry.id   AF-A0A923HU29-F1
#
_cell.length_a   1.000
_cell.length_b   1.000
_cell.length_c   1.000
_cell.angle_alpha   90.00
_cell.angle_beta   90.00
_cell.angle_gamma   90.00
#
_symmetry.space_group_name_H-M   'P 1'
#
loop_
_entity.id
_entity.type
_entity.pdbx_description
1 polymer ?
#
loop_
_entity_poly.entity_id
_entity_poly.type
_entity_poly.pdbx_seq_one_letter_code
_entity_poly.pdbx_strand_id
1 'polypeptide(L)'
;MDMKKMLDDGLMDILIQKIVDEVIRRIKNQPKKAVVFFTGGAIGFRQSMDSLLKLQKDGWQLKVVLSDDGMKVLNPDAIQKELNLDKIYYSGNIKSQKELYSSAEVLIIGTMSINTAAKIATGVTDSVFLTIINHGIMAGIPVIAAKNACDPDDPQRAELGMGKSPQKYRQMLINNMDTLSDFGMQLVNGEDLYTTCVSGTPTVKKKLIVAGTAVPENIEPAVRPAVTAKSGECVLDKKVISRSDILKIRDAEVVKIPAGSIVTEYAVEAINTFGLQIIRI
;
A
#
# COMPACT_ATOMS: atom_id res chain seq x y z
N MET A 1 -7.59 -37.28 49.25
CA MET A 1 -7.63 -36.29 48.17
C MET A 1 -6.38 -35.44 48.35
N ASP A 2 -5.41 -35.63 47.45
CA ASP A 2 -3.99 -35.43 47.74
C ASP A 2 -3.59 -33.95 47.87
N MET A 3 -3.09 -33.60 49.06
CA MET A 3 -2.44 -32.32 49.36
C MET A 3 -1.33 -31.98 48.35
N LYS A 4 -0.68 -33.01 47.78
CA LYS A 4 0.32 -32.90 46.73
C LYS A 4 -0.27 -32.38 45.41
N LYS A 5 -1.47 -32.83 45.05
CA LYS A 5 -2.19 -32.40 43.85
C LYS A 5 -2.67 -30.95 43.97
N MET A 6 -3.17 -30.57 45.15
CA MET A 6 -3.52 -29.17 45.44
C MET A 6 -2.31 -28.22 45.43
N LEU A 7 -1.14 -28.71 45.85
CA LEU A 7 0.11 -27.94 45.81
C LEU A 7 0.61 -27.75 44.37
N ASP A 8 0.56 -28.81 43.56
CA ASP A 8 0.95 -28.78 42.14
C ASP A 8 0.01 -27.89 41.31
N ASP A 9 -1.29 -27.95 41.56
CA ASP A 9 -2.30 -27.10 40.89
C ASP A 9 -2.08 -25.62 41.26
N GLY A 10 -1.85 -25.31 42.55
CA GLY A 10 -1.56 -23.95 42.99
C GLY A 10 -0.23 -23.39 42.47
N LEU A 11 0.79 -24.24 42.30
CA LEU A 11 2.07 -23.84 41.70
C LEU A 11 1.93 -23.54 40.19
N MET A 12 1.14 -24.36 39.49
CA MET A 12 0.81 -24.15 38.08
C MET A 12 0.04 -22.86 37.85
N ASP A 13 -0.94 -22.54 38.69
CA ASP A 13 -1.70 -21.29 38.59
C ASP A 13 -0.81 -20.05 38.78
N ILE A 14 0.13 -20.08 39.73
CA ILE A 14 1.11 -19.01 39.93
C ILE A 14 2.04 -18.87 38.72
N LEU A 15 2.48 -19.99 38.14
CA LEU A 15 3.33 -19.98 36.96
C LEU A 15 2.58 -19.43 35.73
N ILE A 16 1.33 -19.87 35.52
CA ILE A 16 0.45 -19.35 34.46
C ILE A 16 0.27 -17.85 34.63
N GLN A 17 -0.04 -17.37 35.83
CA GLN A 17 -0.24 -15.94 36.09
C GLN A 17 1.04 -15.14 35.79
N LYS A 18 2.21 -15.62 36.20
CA LYS A 18 3.49 -14.96 35.88
C LYS A 18 3.79 -14.94 34.38
N ILE A 19 3.48 -16.02 33.65
CA ILE A 19 3.63 -16.07 32.19
C ILE A 19 2.67 -15.07 31.54
N VAL A 20 1.41 -15.02 31.97
CA VAL A 20 0.40 -14.07 31.47
C VAL A 20 0.85 -12.63 31.71
N ASP A 21 1.28 -12.30 32.93
CA ASP A 21 1.75 -10.96 33.27
C ASP A 21 2.97 -10.55 32.45
N GLU A 22 3.94 -11.46 32.26
CA GLU A 22 5.12 -11.21 31.44
C GLU A 22 4.76 -11.07 29.95
N VAL A 23 3.82 -11.85 29.43
CA VAL A 23 3.30 -11.72 28.05
C VAL A 23 2.58 -10.39 27.88
N ILE A 24 1.69 -10.00 28.80
CA ILE A 24 1.00 -8.71 28.77
C ILE A 24 2.01 -7.57 28.83
N ARG A 25 3.03 -7.66 29.70
CA ARG A 25 4.10 -6.67 29.80
C ARG A 25 4.86 -6.53 28.49
N ARG A 26 5.21 -7.65 27.84
CA ARG A 26 5.89 -7.65 26.54
C ARG A 26 5.01 -7.08 25.43
N ILE A 27 3.72 -7.39 25.42
CA ILE A 27 2.76 -6.83 24.44
C ILE A 27 2.59 -5.31 24.65
N LYS A 28 2.40 -4.86 25.89
CA LYS A 28 2.25 -3.43 26.22
C LYS A 28 3.51 -2.62 25.91
N ASN A 29 4.68 -3.23 26.01
CA ASN A 29 5.98 -2.58 25.78
C ASN A 29 6.52 -2.77 24.36
N GLN A 30 5.78 -3.40 23.45
CA GLN A 30 6.18 -3.40 22.05
C GLN A 30 5.94 -1.99 21.47
N PRO A 31 6.97 -1.39 20.84
CA PRO A 31 6.81 -0.08 20.23
C PRO A 31 5.82 -0.20 19.08
N LYS A 32 4.80 0.67 19.10
CA LYS A 32 3.78 0.68 18.06
C LYS A 32 4.41 1.01 16.71
N LYS A 33 4.02 0.28 15.66
CA LYS A 33 4.63 0.44 14.32
C LYS A 33 3.67 1.12 13.36
N ALA A 34 4.11 2.22 12.75
CA ALA A 34 3.35 2.92 11.72
C ALA A 34 4.15 3.04 10.42
N VAL A 35 3.44 2.97 9.30
CA VAL A 35 3.97 3.40 8.01
C VAL A 35 3.36 4.74 7.67
N VAL A 36 4.22 5.74 7.51
CA VAL A 36 3.84 7.11 7.21
C VAL A 36 4.04 7.36 5.72
N PHE A 37 3.04 7.95 5.08
CA PHE A 37 3.03 8.27 3.66
C PHE A 37 2.99 9.78 3.46
N PHE A 38 3.87 10.30 2.62
CA PHE A 38 3.87 11.69 2.20
C PHE A 38 3.71 11.82 0.69
N THR A 39 2.81 12.71 0.28
CA THR A 39 2.54 13.02 -1.13
C THR A 39 3.13 14.38 -1.50
N GLY A 40 2.99 14.81 -2.76
CA GLY A 40 3.34 16.16 -3.21
C GLY A 40 2.45 17.29 -2.66
N GLY A 41 1.59 17.03 -1.67
CA GLY A 41 0.80 18.06 -0.99
C GLY A 41 1.58 18.70 0.16
N ALA A 42 1.77 20.03 0.14
CA ALA A 42 2.51 20.75 1.18
C ALA A 42 1.63 21.33 2.31
N ILE A 43 0.33 21.53 2.05
CA ILE A 43 -0.60 22.08 3.04
C ILE A 43 -0.74 21.09 4.21
N GLY A 44 -0.57 21.58 5.44
CA GLY A 44 -0.62 20.75 6.65
C GLY A 44 0.66 19.95 6.95
N PHE A 45 1.69 20.04 6.11
CA PHE A 45 2.92 19.25 6.27
C PHE A 45 3.59 19.47 7.63
N ARG A 46 3.74 20.73 8.06
CA ARG A 46 4.40 21.07 9.33
C ARG A 46 3.63 20.54 10.54
N GLN A 47 2.31 20.71 10.53
CA GLN A 47 1.42 20.20 11.57
C GLN A 47 1.50 18.67 11.66
N SER A 48 1.55 17.99 10.51
CA SER A 48 1.74 16.55 10.46
C SER A 48 3.10 16.12 10.99
N MET A 49 4.18 16.81 10.65
CA MET A 49 5.52 16.53 11.20
C MET A 49 5.55 16.69 12.73
N ASP A 50 4.94 17.74 13.27
CA ASP A 50 4.84 17.95 14.71
C ASP A 50 4.09 16.79 15.41
N SER A 51 3.01 16.29 14.79
CA SER A 51 2.28 15.11 15.28
C SER A 51 3.12 13.83 15.24
N LEU A 52 3.86 13.60 14.17
CA LEU A 52 4.72 12.41 14.02
C LEU A 52 5.88 12.43 15.03
N LEU A 53 6.46 13.60 15.30
CA LEU A 53 7.48 13.77 16.34
C LEU A 53 6.93 13.44 17.73
N LYS A 54 5.67 13.80 18.03
CA LYS A 54 5.01 13.40 19.28
C LYS A 54 4.83 11.88 19.35
N LEU A 55 4.43 11.22 18.26
CA LEU A 55 4.33 9.76 18.22
C LEU A 55 5.69 9.08 18.50
N GLN A 56 6.78 9.58 17.90
CA GLN A 56 8.13 9.05 18.20
C GLN A 56 8.54 9.23 19.66
N LYS A 57 8.22 10.38 20.26
CA LYS A 57 8.46 10.62 21.69
C LYS A 57 7.69 9.64 22.57
N ASP A 58 6.51 9.20 22.13
CA ASP A 58 5.71 8.16 22.78
C ASP A 58 6.15 6.73 22.42
N GLY A 59 7.32 6.57 21.78
CA GLY A 59 7.94 5.28 21.51
C GLY A 59 7.46 4.60 20.22
N TRP A 60 6.75 5.29 19.34
CA TRP A 60 6.34 4.73 18.05
C TRP A 60 7.52 4.59 17.09
N GLN A 61 7.56 3.46 16.37
CA GLN A 61 8.48 3.21 15.28
C GLN A 61 7.82 3.59 13.95
N LEU A 62 8.44 4.51 13.22
CA LEU A 62 7.93 5.02 11.95
C LEU A 62 8.79 4.51 10.79
N LYS A 63 8.15 3.98 9.75
CA LYS A 63 8.73 3.88 8.41
C LYS A 63 8.10 4.95 7.54
N VAL A 64 8.90 5.73 6.80
CA VAL A 64 8.38 6.82 5.97
C VAL A 64 8.52 6.49 4.49
N VAL A 65 7.41 6.58 3.76
CA VAL A 65 7.32 6.37 2.31
C VAL A 65 6.92 7.69 1.65
N LEU A 66 7.72 8.16 0.69
CA LEU A 66 7.38 9.32 -0.14
C LEU A 66 6.93 8.86 -1.52
N SER A 67 5.89 9.52 -2.04
CA SER A 67 5.57 9.44 -3.47
C SER A 67 6.64 10.15 -4.30
N ASP A 68 6.70 9.87 -5.60
CA ASP A 68 7.66 10.52 -6.51
C ASP A 68 7.50 12.05 -6.53
N ASP A 69 6.28 12.58 -6.42
CA ASP A 69 6.05 14.02 -6.31
C ASP A 69 6.36 14.53 -4.89
N GLY A 70 6.17 13.71 -3.86
CA GLY A 70 6.61 14.00 -2.50
C GLY A 70 8.13 14.18 -2.43
N MET A 71 8.90 13.37 -3.16
CA MET A 71 10.37 13.50 -3.25
C MET A 71 10.81 14.82 -3.91
N LYS A 72 9.98 15.43 -4.76
CA LYS A 72 10.29 16.70 -5.46
C LYS A 72 9.83 17.92 -4.67
N VAL A 73 8.66 17.84 -4.05
CA VAL A 73 8.00 18.95 -3.37
C VAL A 73 8.49 19.10 -1.92
N LEU A 74 8.70 17.96 -1.26
CA LEU A 74 9.18 17.94 0.12
C LEU A 74 10.71 17.79 0.14
N ASN A 75 11.33 18.10 1.27
CA ASN A 75 12.76 17.89 1.49
C ASN A 75 12.98 16.54 2.20
N PRO A 76 13.36 15.46 1.48
CA PRO A 76 13.46 14.13 2.08
C PRO A 76 14.56 14.04 3.13
N ASP A 77 15.68 14.75 2.93
CA ASP A 77 16.80 14.78 3.87
C ASP A 77 16.41 15.45 5.19
N ALA A 78 15.61 16.53 5.12
CA ALA A 78 15.07 17.17 6.31
C ALA A 78 14.10 16.25 7.05
N ILE A 79 13.18 15.57 6.35
CA ILE A 79 12.26 14.60 6.95
C ILE A 79 13.05 13.47 7.63
N GLN A 80 14.04 12.92 6.94
CA GLN A 80 14.88 11.84 7.46
C GLN A 80 15.60 12.26 8.74
N LYS A 81 16.18 13.46 8.75
CA LYS A 81 16.89 14.01 9.90
C LYS A 81 15.96 14.31 11.08
N GLU A 82 14.84 14.98 10.83
CA GLU A 82 13.90 15.38 11.89
C GLU A 82 13.26 14.19 12.58
N LEU A 83 12.87 13.17 11.81
CA LEU A 83 12.30 11.93 12.33
C LEU A 83 13.37 10.89 12.70
N ASN A 84 14.66 11.24 12.67
CA ASN A 84 15.78 10.34 12.99
C ASN A 84 15.65 8.94 12.35
N LEU A 85 15.41 8.92 11.03
CA LEU A 85 15.13 7.69 10.28
C LEU A 85 16.40 7.14 9.63
N ASP A 86 16.56 5.81 9.67
CA ASP A 86 17.65 5.13 8.96
C ASP A 86 17.59 5.37 7.45
N LYS A 87 16.37 5.46 6.90
CA LYS A 87 16.12 5.70 5.48
C LYS A 87 14.69 6.16 5.20
N ILE A 88 14.55 6.89 4.10
CA ILE A 88 13.28 7.17 3.44
C ILE A 88 13.05 6.14 2.33
N TYR A 89 11.82 5.65 2.23
CA TYR A 89 11.39 4.75 1.15
C TYR A 89 10.72 5.53 0.02
N TYR A 90 11.02 5.19 -1.22
CA TYR A 90 10.39 5.74 -2.42
C TYR A 90 10.49 4.72 -3.57
N SER A 91 9.84 4.99 -4.70
CA SER A 91 9.75 4.05 -5.83
C SER A 91 11.09 3.42 -6.22
N GLY A 92 12.18 4.19 -6.24
CA GLY A 92 13.50 3.74 -6.66
C GLY A 92 14.25 2.84 -5.68
N ASN A 93 13.81 2.71 -4.42
CA ASN A 93 14.51 1.90 -3.40
C ASN A 93 13.63 0.85 -2.68
N ILE A 94 12.33 0.78 -3.00
CA ILE A 94 11.42 -0.21 -2.44
C ILE A 94 11.60 -1.55 -3.15
N LYS A 95 12.16 -2.52 -2.44
CA LYS A 95 12.35 -3.90 -2.94
C LYS A 95 11.14 -4.80 -2.66
N SER A 96 10.48 -4.59 -1.52
CA SER A 96 9.36 -5.41 -1.05
C SER A 96 8.28 -4.52 -0.45
N GLN A 97 7.13 -4.45 -1.11
CA GLN A 97 5.97 -3.69 -0.61
C GLN A 97 5.42 -4.30 0.68
N LYS A 98 5.38 -5.65 0.74
CA LYS A 98 4.85 -6.39 1.89
C LYS A 98 5.62 -6.09 3.17
N GLU A 99 6.94 -5.96 3.11
CA GLU A 99 7.78 -5.62 4.27
C GLU A 99 7.52 -4.24 4.86
N LEU A 100 6.94 -3.32 4.07
CA LEU A 100 6.59 -2.01 4.56
C LEU A 100 5.37 -2.08 5.45
N TYR A 101 4.27 -2.64 4.96
CA TYR A 101 2.98 -2.60 5.67
C TYR A 101 2.69 -3.80 6.57
N SER A 102 3.33 -4.97 6.38
CA SER A 102 2.92 -6.22 7.09
C SER A 102 3.06 -6.20 8.60
N SER A 103 3.94 -5.34 9.12
CA SER A 103 4.20 -5.18 10.56
C SER A 103 3.61 -3.89 11.11
N ALA A 104 2.89 -3.13 10.28
CA ALA A 104 2.29 -1.86 10.66
C ALA A 104 0.95 -2.11 11.35
N GLU A 105 0.75 -1.45 12.49
CA GLU A 105 -0.53 -1.43 13.19
C GLU A 105 -1.45 -0.33 12.65
N VAL A 106 -0.88 0.65 11.96
CA VAL A 106 -1.62 1.75 11.32
C VAL A 106 -0.83 2.29 10.13
N LEU A 107 -1.57 2.73 9.11
CA LEU A 107 -1.05 3.56 8.04
C LEU A 107 -1.39 5.02 8.32
N ILE A 108 -0.40 5.91 8.27
CA ILE A 108 -0.58 7.34 8.47
C ILE A 108 -0.29 8.04 7.15
N ILE A 109 -1.23 8.79 6.58
CA ILE A 109 -0.95 9.65 5.43
C ILE A 109 -0.70 11.07 5.97
N GLY A 110 0.57 11.43 6.16
CA GLY A 110 0.97 12.71 6.75
C GLY A 110 0.66 13.91 5.85
N THR A 111 0.69 13.72 4.53
CA THR A 111 0.12 14.68 3.57
C THR A 111 -0.56 13.94 2.44
N MET A 112 -1.84 14.23 2.21
CA MET A 112 -2.61 13.62 1.13
C MET A 112 -2.95 14.65 0.06
N SER A 113 -2.35 14.55 -1.12
CA SER A 113 -2.67 15.42 -2.25
C SER A 113 -4.07 15.13 -2.79
N ILE A 114 -4.68 16.10 -3.47
CA ILE A 114 -5.92 15.92 -4.23
C ILE A 114 -5.84 14.71 -5.17
N ASN A 115 -4.73 14.55 -5.89
CA ASN A 115 -4.51 13.45 -6.83
C ASN A 115 -4.50 12.09 -6.12
N THR A 116 -3.81 12.01 -4.98
CA THR A 116 -3.76 10.79 -4.15
C THR A 116 -5.14 10.44 -3.60
N ALA A 117 -5.88 11.42 -3.07
CA ALA A 117 -7.22 11.21 -2.55
C ALA A 117 -8.16 10.67 -3.65
N ALA A 118 -8.14 11.27 -4.84
CA ALA A 118 -8.92 10.81 -5.98
C ALA A 118 -8.55 9.38 -6.40
N LYS A 119 -7.25 9.07 -6.51
CA LYS A 119 -6.78 7.75 -6.93
C LYS A 119 -7.16 6.66 -5.92
N ILE A 120 -7.04 6.92 -4.62
CA ILE A 120 -7.46 5.97 -3.59
C ILE A 120 -8.98 5.78 -3.65
N ALA A 121 -9.77 6.85 -3.75
CA ALA A 121 -11.23 6.79 -3.83
C ALA A 121 -11.73 5.95 -5.02
N THR A 122 -11.00 5.97 -6.14
CA THR A 122 -11.33 5.17 -7.34
C THR A 122 -10.61 3.81 -7.42
N GLY A 123 -9.77 3.45 -6.44
CA GLY A 123 -9.00 2.21 -6.45
C GLY A 123 -7.85 2.16 -7.47
N VAL A 124 -7.36 3.31 -7.95
CA VAL A 124 -6.23 3.40 -8.87
C VAL A 124 -4.92 3.18 -8.13
N THR A 125 -4.15 2.18 -8.56
CA THR A 125 -2.85 1.81 -7.96
C THR A 125 -1.73 1.84 -9.00
N ASP A 126 -1.59 2.95 -9.71
CA ASP A 126 -0.63 3.14 -10.81
C ASP A 126 0.80 3.50 -10.35
N SER A 127 1.06 3.48 -9.04
CA SER A 127 2.38 3.67 -8.46
C SER A 127 2.59 2.75 -7.27
N VAL A 128 3.85 2.38 -7.00
CA VAL A 128 4.22 1.55 -5.84
C VAL A 128 3.71 2.17 -4.53
N PHE A 129 3.74 3.50 -4.42
CA PHE A 129 3.21 4.25 -3.28
C PHE A 129 1.72 3.94 -3.03
N LEU A 130 0.89 4.02 -4.07
CA LEU A 130 -0.54 3.74 -3.98
C LEU A 130 -0.82 2.25 -3.77
N THR A 131 -0.03 1.37 -4.39
CA THR A 131 -0.17 -0.08 -4.20
C THR A 131 0.04 -0.48 -2.74
N ILE A 132 1.00 0.13 -2.03
CA ILE A 132 1.24 -0.15 -0.60
C ILE A 132 0.03 0.27 0.24
N ILE A 133 -0.52 1.48 0.01
CA ILE A 133 -1.69 1.97 0.73
C ILE A 133 -2.89 1.05 0.48
N ASN A 134 -3.15 0.71 -0.79
CA ASN A 134 -4.23 -0.19 -1.18
C ASN A 134 -4.10 -1.58 -0.53
N HIS A 135 -2.89 -2.15 -0.52
CA HIS A 135 -2.65 -3.42 0.17
C HIS A 135 -2.89 -3.33 1.68
N GLY A 136 -2.53 -2.22 2.33
CA GLY A 136 -2.82 -2.02 3.75
C GLY A 136 -4.31 -1.91 4.04
N ILE A 137 -5.06 -1.20 3.20
CA ILE A 137 -6.53 -1.13 3.27
C ILE A 137 -7.13 -2.55 3.13
N MET A 138 -6.69 -3.31 2.13
CA MET A 138 -7.15 -4.70 1.92
C MET A 138 -6.74 -5.64 3.06
N ALA A 139 -5.61 -5.39 3.72
CA ALA A 139 -5.17 -6.12 4.90
C ALA A 139 -5.92 -5.72 6.18
N GLY A 140 -6.84 -4.74 6.11
CA GLY A 140 -7.60 -4.25 7.26
C GLY A 140 -6.76 -3.42 8.23
N ILE A 141 -5.61 -2.91 7.80
CA ILE A 141 -4.79 -2.00 8.59
C ILE A 141 -5.53 -0.65 8.66
N PRO A 142 -5.80 -0.11 9.87
CA PRO A 142 -6.42 1.19 10.00
C PRO A 142 -5.61 2.28 9.27
N VAL A 143 -6.31 3.23 8.67
CA VAL A 143 -5.69 4.34 7.94
C VAL A 143 -6.15 5.66 8.52
N ILE A 144 -5.19 6.50 8.92
CA ILE A 144 -5.42 7.87 9.40
C ILE A 144 -4.74 8.81 8.41
N ALA A 145 -5.46 9.79 7.87
CA ALA A 145 -4.93 10.66 6.81
C ALA A 145 -5.17 12.15 7.13
N ALA A 146 -4.12 12.95 6.98
CA ALA A 146 -4.19 14.39 7.03
C ALA A 146 -4.90 14.93 5.77
N LYS A 147 -6.06 15.57 5.95
CA LYS A 147 -6.91 16.04 4.84
C LYS A 147 -6.53 17.41 4.30
N ASN A 148 -5.72 18.19 5.01
CA ASN A 148 -5.40 19.59 4.67
C ASN A 148 -5.03 19.80 3.18
N ALA A 149 -4.19 18.91 2.63
CA ALA A 149 -3.73 19.01 1.26
C ALA A 149 -4.72 18.48 0.20
N CYS A 150 -5.77 17.77 0.56
CA CYS A 150 -6.83 17.33 -0.36
C CYS A 150 -8.15 18.07 -0.16
N ASP A 151 -8.31 18.78 0.95
CA ASP A 151 -9.49 19.57 1.26
C ASP A 151 -9.54 20.82 0.35
N PRO A 152 -10.56 20.97 -0.51
CA PRO A 152 -10.73 22.16 -1.34
C PRO A 152 -11.12 23.41 -0.54
N ASP A 153 -11.56 23.22 0.71
CA ASP A 153 -12.04 24.26 1.62
C ASP A 153 -10.98 24.67 2.65
N ASP A 154 -9.78 24.05 2.64
CA ASP A 154 -8.67 24.43 3.54
C ASP A 154 -8.30 25.92 3.32
N PRO A 155 -8.22 26.74 4.39
CA PRO A 155 -7.94 28.18 4.28
C PRO A 155 -6.63 28.49 3.54
N GLN A 156 -5.58 27.70 3.74
CA GLN A 156 -4.28 27.93 3.08
C GLN A 156 -4.40 27.77 1.56
N ARG A 157 -5.35 26.95 1.08
CA ARG A 157 -5.59 26.79 -0.35
C ARG A 157 -6.13 28.09 -0.97
N ALA A 158 -6.96 28.83 -0.26
CA ALA A 158 -7.43 30.14 -0.71
C ALA A 158 -6.29 31.17 -0.75
N GLU A 159 -5.40 31.17 0.25
CA GLU A 159 -4.21 32.02 0.31
C GLU A 159 -3.24 31.77 -0.87
N LEU A 160 -3.15 30.52 -1.33
CA LEU A 160 -2.39 30.12 -2.52
C LEU A 160 -3.07 30.48 -3.85
N GLY A 161 -4.16 31.26 -3.82
CA GLY A 161 -4.90 31.69 -5.02
C GLY A 161 -5.82 30.62 -5.62
N MET A 162 -6.01 29.49 -4.94
CA MET A 162 -6.84 28.36 -5.42
C MET A 162 -8.27 28.36 -4.83
N GLY A 163 -8.72 29.46 -4.21
CA GLY A 163 -10.03 29.55 -3.57
C GLY A 163 -11.23 29.76 -4.52
N LYS A 164 -11.00 29.90 -5.83
CA LYS A 164 -12.04 30.27 -6.82
C LYS A 164 -12.53 29.09 -7.68
N SER A 165 -12.27 27.86 -7.26
CA SER A 165 -12.67 26.68 -8.02
C SER A 165 -14.19 26.60 -8.24
N PRO A 166 -14.68 26.17 -9.42
CA PRO A 166 -16.11 26.00 -9.67
C PRO A 166 -16.78 25.04 -8.68
N GLN A 167 -18.04 25.32 -8.30
CA GLN A 167 -18.76 24.56 -7.27
C GLN A 167 -18.82 23.04 -7.55
N LYS A 168 -19.14 22.62 -8.78
CA LYS A 168 -19.20 21.19 -9.13
C LYS A 168 -17.84 20.49 -9.04
N TYR A 169 -16.75 21.21 -9.34
CA TYR A 169 -15.40 20.67 -9.20
C TYR A 169 -15.03 20.49 -7.71
N ARG A 170 -15.36 21.47 -6.87
CA ARG A 170 -15.19 21.36 -5.41
C ARG A 170 -15.98 20.19 -4.84
N GLN A 171 -17.23 20.02 -5.26
CA GLN A 171 -18.06 18.90 -4.81
C GLN A 171 -17.43 17.55 -5.17
N MET A 172 -16.88 17.40 -6.38
CA MET A 172 -16.17 16.16 -6.75
C MET A 172 -14.97 15.90 -5.82
N LEU A 173 -14.21 16.93 -5.42
CA LEU A 173 -13.10 16.78 -4.48
C LEU A 173 -13.57 16.36 -3.08
N ILE A 174 -14.68 16.92 -2.61
CA ILE A 174 -15.33 16.54 -1.35
C ILE A 174 -15.81 15.09 -1.41
N ASN A 175 -16.49 14.70 -2.49
CA ASN A 175 -16.99 13.33 -2.69
C ASN A 175 -15.86 12.29 -2.66
N ASN A 176 -14.67 12.63 -3.15
CA ASN A 176 -13.51 11.74 -3.04
C ASN A 176 -13.17 11.50 -1.56
N MET A 177 -13.12 12.56 -0.73
CA MET A 177 -12.88 12.42 0.71
C MET A 177 -13.97 11.61 1.41
N ASP A 178 -15.25 11.85 1.08
CA ASP A 178 -16.36 11.08 1.62
C ASP A 178 -16.20 9.58 1.31
N THR A 179 -15.81 9.25 0.07
CA THR A 179 -15.52 7.87 -0.34
C THR A 179 -14.39 7.25 0.48
N LEU A 180 -13.32 8.00 0.80
CA LEU A 180 -12.25 7.52 1.67
C LEU A 180 -12.75 7.24 3.09
N SER A 181 -13.62 8.11 3.62
CA SER A 181 -14.27 7.87 4.92
C SER A 181 -15.17 6.63 4.89
N ASP A 182 -15.90 6.39 3.81
CA ASP A 182 -16.72 5.17 3.62
C ASP A 182 -15.87 3.89 3.58
N PHE A 183 -14.63 3.96 3.08
CA PHE A 183 -13.67 2.84 3.17
C PHE A 183 -13.22 2.58 4.61
N GLY A 184 -13.48 3.50 5.53
CA GLY A 184 -13.10 3.43 6.94
C GLY A 184 -11.81 4.19 7.26
N MET A 185 -11.35 5.08 6.36
CA MET A 185 -10.21 5.97 6.65
C MET A 185 -10.65 7.09 7.59
N GLN A 186 -9.84 7.41 8.59
CA GLN A 186 -10.04 8.57 9.45
C GLN A 186 -9.36 9.79 8.84
N LEU A 187 -10.15 10.74 8.34
CA LEU A 187 -9.66 11.99 7.77
C LEU A 187 -9.63 13.08 8.85
N VAL A 188 -8.45 13.59 9.16
CA VAL A 188 -8.21 14.56 10.24
C VAL A 188 -7.30 15.70 9.76
N ASN A 189 -7.18 16.78 10.52
CA ASN A 189 -6.14 17.77 10.24
C ASN A 189 -4.76 17.23 10.68
N GLY A 190 -3.67 17.73 10.09
CA GLY A 190 -2.31 17.29 10.43
C GLY A 190 -1.97 17.39 11.92
N GLU A 191 -2.50 18.42 12.60
CA GLU A 191 -2.36 18.65 14.04
C GLU A 191 -3.05 17.60 14.92
N ASP A 192 -4.05 16.91 14.38
CA ASP A 192 -4.86 15.89 15.06
C ASP A 192 -4.38 14.46 14.78
N LEU A 193 -3.35 14.28 13.95
CA LEU A 193 -2.79 12.95 13.67
C LEU A 193 -2.32 12.27 14.95
N TYR A 194 -1.64 13.00 15.84
CA TYR A 194 -1.14 12.45 17.11
C TYR A 194 -2.29 11.95 17.98
N THR A 195 -3.26 12.82 18.28
CA THR A 195 -4.39 12.52 19.16
C THR A 195 -5.20 11.34 18.61
N THR A 196 -5.44 11.31 17.30
CA THR A 196 -6.18 10.22 16.64
C THR A 196 -5.45 8.88 16.73
N CYS A 197 -4.13 8.86 16.54
CA CYS A 197 -3.32 7.65 16.65
C CYS A 197 -3.29 7.08 18.09
N VAL A 198 -3.22 7.95 19.10
CA VAL A 198 -3.13 7.50 20.51
C VAL A 198 -4.48 7.15 21.12
N SER A 199 -5.56 7.80 20.69
CA SER A 199 -6.95 7.51 21.13
C SER A 199 -7.41 6.12 20.68
N GLY A 200 -6.73 5.56 19.67
CA GLY A 200 -7.08 4.31 19.03
C GLY A 200 -8.15 4.50 17.97
N THR A 201 -7.96 3.87 16.83
CA THR A 201 -9.04 3.62 15.86
C THR A 201 -10.01 2.61 16.47
N PRO A 202 -11.34 2.86 16.46
CA PRO A 202 -12.29 1.79 16.73
C PRO A 202 -12.02 0.68 15.72
N THR A 203 -11.37 -0.38 16.18
CA THR A 203 -11.15 -1.58 15.38
C THR A 203 -12.52 -2.23 15.31
N VAL A 204 -13.33 -1.79 14.34
CA VAL A 204 -14.39 -2.65 13.84
C VAL A 204 -13.64 -3.87 13.36
N LYS A 205 -13.64 -4.94 14.15
CA LYS A 205 -13.24 -6.28 13.71
C LYS A 205 -14.19 -6.61 12.56
N LYS A 206 -13.90 -6.11 11.36
CA LYS A 206 -14.61 -6.48 10.15
C LYS A 206 -14.26 -7.96 9.99
N LYS A 207 -15.23 -8.80 10.36
CA LYS A 207 -15.18 -10.24 10.12
C LYS A 207 -14.75 -10.40 8.67
N LEU A 208 -13.70 -11.16 8.41
CA LEU A 208 -13.32 -11.52 7.04
C LEU A 208 -14.61 -11.95 6.33
N ILE A 209 -15.00 -11.22 5.27
CA ILE A 209 -16.21 -11.52 4.49
C ILE A 209 -16.09 -12.93 3.87
N VAL A 210 -14.86 -13.45 3.80
CA VAL A 210 -14.51 -14.79 3.32
C VAL A 210 -14.50 -15.82 4.46
N ALA A 211 -15.57 -15.89 5.23
CA ALA A 211 -15.86 -17.07 6.05
C ALA A 211 -16.97 -17.86 5.36
N GLY A 212 -16.66 -18.49 4.22
CA GLY A 212 -17.67 -19.25 3.48
C GLY A 212 -17.33 -19.73 2.08
N THR A 213 -16.26 -19.26 1.43
CA THR A 213 -15.79 -19.90 0.19
C THR A 213 -14.68 -20.87 0.55
N ALA A 214 -15.08 -22.07 0.98
CA ALA A 214 -14.22 -23.23 0.76
C ALA A 214 -13.86 -23.24 -0.73
N VAL A 215 -12.56 -23.23 -1.03
CA VAL A 215 -12.08 -23.54 -2.37
C VAL A 215 -12.69 -24.90 -2.71
N PRO A 216 -13.37 -25.08 -3.87
CA PRO A 216 -13.86 -26.38 -4.25
C PRO A 216 -12.71 -27.39 -4.17
N GLU A 217 -12.92 -28.48 -3.41
CA GLU A 217 -11.94 -29.54 -3.13
C GLU A 217 -11.53 -30.36 -4.38
N ASN A 218 -11.86 -29.87 -5.57
CA ASN A 218 -11.52 -30.45 -6.87
C ASN A 218 -11.03 -29.38 -7.84
N ILE A 219 -10.02 -28.61 -7.45
CA ILE A 219 -9.06 -28.12 -8.45
C ILE A 219 -7.97 -29.19 -8.46
N GLU A 220 -8.09 -30.14 -9.40
CA GLU A 220 -6.99 -31.02 -9.75
C GLU A 220 -5.71 -30.18 -9.83
N PRO A 221 -4.62 -30.61 -9.19
CA PRO A 221 -3.39 -29.86 -9.26
C PRO A 221 -2.99 -29.82 -10.73
N ALA A 222 -3.08 -28.65 -11.35
CA ALA A 222 -2.45 -28.39 -12.64
C ALA A 222 -0.93 -28.30 -12.43
N VAL A 223 -0.35 -29.37 -11.86
CA VAL A 223 1.00 -29.78 -12.18
C VAL A 223 0.90 -30.31 -13.60
N ARG A 224 1.30 -29.46 -14.56
CA ARG A 224 1.81 -29.95 -15.83
C ARG A 224 3.30 -29.61 -15.92
N PRO A 225 4.05 -30.51 -16.56
CA PRO A 225 5.33 -30.97 -16.03
C PRO A 225 6.49 -30.07 -16.45
N ALA A 226 7.62 -30.31 -15.81
CA ALA A 226 8.92 -29.97 -16.36
C ALA A 226 9.03 -30.43 -17.83
N VAL A 227 9.46 -29.49 -18.68
CA VAL A 227 10.19 -29.68 -19.94
C VAL A 227 9.62 -30.74 -20.89
N THR A 228 8.77 -30.33 -21.84
CA THR A 228 8.58 -31.05 -23.11
C THR A 228 8.74 -30.12 -24.30
N ALA A 229 9.73 -30.45 -25.13
CA ALA A 229 10.09 -29.99 -26.48
C ALA A 229 9.43 -28.70 -27.04
N LYS A 230 10.26 -27.68 -27.26
CA LYS A 230 9.96 -26.52 -28.12
C LYS A 230 9.55 -27.01 -29.51
N SER A 231 8.38 -26.58 -29.98
CA SER A 231 7.88 -26.93 -31.30
C SER A 231 7.63 -25.67 -32.14
N GLY A 232 8.22 -25.66 -33.32
CA GLY A 232 7.73 -24.96 -34.51
C GLY A 232 8.07 -23.47 -34.65
N GLU A 233 8.74 -23.14 -35.76
CA GLU A 233 8.67 -21.80 -36.33
C GLU A 233 7.20 -21.44 -36.63
N CYS A 234 6.77 -20.24 -36.28
CA CYS A 234 5.43 -19.71 -36.58
C CYS A 234 5.53 -18.50 -37.50
N VAL A 235 4.59 -18.34 -38.42
CA VAL A 235 4.52 -17.18 -39.33
C VAL A 235 3.32 -16.30 -38.96
N LEU A 236 3.55 -15.02 -38.72
CA LEU A 236 2.49 -14.01 -38.56
C LEU A 236 2.51 -13.07 -39.76
N ASP A 237 1.64 -13.31 -40.74
CA ASP A 237 1.47 -12.43 -41.89
C ASP A 237 0.47 -11.31 -41.57
N LYS A 238 0.94 -10.28 -40.86
CA LYS A 238 0.14 -9.11 -40.48
C LYS A 238 0.96 -7.83 -40.50
N LYS A 239 0.35 -6.74 -41.01
CA LYS A 239 0.94 -5.40 -41.01
C LYS A 239 1.15 -4.83 -39.60
N VAL A 240 0.32 -5.19 -38.63
CA VAL A 240 0.44 -4.77 -37.22
C VAL A 240 0.38 -5.99 -36.31
N ILE A 241 1.39 -6.16 -35.46
CA ILE A 241 1.52 -7.26 -34.50
C ILE A 241 1.21 -6.73 -33.09
N SER A 242 0.14 -7.26 -32.50
CA SER A 242 -0.35 -6.90 -31.16
C SER A 242 0.02 -7.96 -30.12
N ARG A 243 -0.07 -7.62 -28.83
CA ARG A 243 0.13 -8.59 -27.74
C ARG A 243 -0.79 -9.80 -27.84
N SER A 244 -2.02 -9.60 -28.34
CA SER A 244 -2.99 -10.69 -28.50
C SER A 244 -2.55 -11.73 -29.54
N ASP A 245 -1.76 -11.31 -30.53
CA ASP A 245 -1.20 -12.21 -31.53
C ASP A 245 -0.07 -13.05 -30.91
N ILE A 246 0.78 -12.43 -30.10
CA ILE A 246 1.89 -13.08 -29.39
C ILE A 246 1.40 -14.11 -28.37
N LEU A 247 0.30 -13.82 -27.65
CA LEU A 247 -0.29 -14.75 -26.67
C LEU A 247 -0.75 -16.07 -27.29
N LYS A 248 -1.16 -16.06 -28.57
CA LYS A 248 -1.63 -17.25 -29.30
C LYS A 248 -0.49 -18.19 -29.71
N ILE A 249 0.74 -17.67 -29.76
CA ILE A 249 1.94 -18.38 -30.22
C ILE A 249 3.04 -18.39 -29.17
N ARG A 250 2.67 -18.27 -27.89
CA ARG A 250 3.60 -18.19 -26.74
C ARG A 250 4.50 -19.42 -26.56
N ASP A 251 4.14 -20.54 -27.19
CA ASP A 251 4.88 -21.80 -27.13
C ASP A 251 5.86 -21.98 -28.32
N ALA A 252 5.93 -21.00 -29.24
CA ALA A 252 6.85 -21.00 -30.38
C ALA A 252 8.27 -20.57 -29.98
N GLU A 253 9.26 -20.90 -30.80
CA GLU A 253 10.65 -20.42 -30.60
C GLU A 253 11.00 -19.26 -31.53
N VAL A 254 10.56 -19.35 -32.79
CA VAL A 254 10.84 -18.37 -33.83
C VAL A 254 9.53 -17.90 -34.45
N VAL A 255 9.36 -16.59 -34.56
CA VAL A 255 8.20 -15.95 -35.20
C VAL A 255 8.68 -15.16 -36.41
N LYS A 256 8.28 -15.61 -37.60
CA LYS A 256 8.54 -14.94 -38.88
C LYS A 256 7.45 -13.91 -39.16
N ILE A 257 7.83 -12.65 -39.38
CA ILE A 257 6.91 -11.55 -39.69
C ILE A 257 7.35 -10.84 -40.97
N PRO A 258 6.45 -10.26 -41.78
CA PRO A 258 6.83 -9.46 -42.93
C PRO A 258 7.73 -8.28 -42.53
N ALA A 259 8.74 -7.95 -43.34
CA ALA A 259 9.69 -6.87 -43.07
C ALA A 259 9.03 -5.50 -42.77
N GLY A 260 7.88 -5.22 -43.39
CA GLY A 260 7.10 -3.99 -43.20
C GLY A 260 6.15 -3.98 -42.00
N SER A 261 6.20 -5.00 -41.13
CA SER A 261 5.27 -5.12 -40.00
C SER A 261 5.63 -4.19 -38.85
N ILE A 262 4.62 -3.53 -38.28
CA ILE A 262 4.73 -2.71 -37.07
C ILE A 262 4.45 -3.61 -35.87
N VAL A 263 5.42 -3.73 -34.96
CA VAL A 263 5.25 -4.45 -33.69
C VAL A 263 4.91 -3.43 -32.61
N THR A 264 3.74 -3.54 -32.00
CA THR A 264 3.32 -2.63 -30.92
C THR A 264 4.20 -2.81 -29.68
N GLU A 265 4.40 -1.76 -28.86
CA GLU A 265 5.24 -1.84 -27.65
C GLU A 265 4.77 -2.96 -26.70
N TYR A 266 3.46 -3.14 -26.56
CA TYR A 266 2.88 -4.18 -25.72
C TYR A 266 3.12 -5.60 -26.28
N ALA A 267 3.32 -5.73 -27.60
CA ALA A 267 3.76 -6.98 -28.22
C ALA A 267 5.26 -7.23 -27.96
N VAL A 268 6.09 -6.20 -28.00
CA VAL A 268 7.54 -6.30 -27.68
C VAL A 268 7.74 -6.79 -26.24
N GLU A 269 6.98 -6.24 -25.29
CA GLU A 269 6.99 -6.70 -23.90
C GLU A 269 6.65 -8.20 -23.77
N ALA A 270 5.61 -8.65 -24.49
CA ALA A 270 5.19 -10.06 -24.49
C ALA A 270 6.21 -10.99 -25.17
N ILE A 271 6.82 -10.54 -26.28
CA ILE A 271 7.91 -11.26 -26.96
C ILE A 271 9.07 -11.51 -26.01
N ASN A 272 9.50 -10.48 -25.26
CA ASN A 272 10.56 -10.59 -24.26
C ASN A 272 10.17 -11.51 -23.10
N THR A 273 8.91 -11.41 -22.65
CA THR A 273 8.37 -12.22 -21.55
C THR A 273 8.35 -13.72 -21.90
N PHE A 274 8.04 -14.06 -23.15
CA PHE A 274 7.96 -15.45 -23.62
C PHE A 274 9.26 -15.95 -24.29
N GLY A 275 10.28 -15.11 -24.45
CA GLY A 275 11.56 -15.49 -25.03
C GLY A 275 11.50 -15.85 -26.52
N LEU A 276 10.61 -15.20 -27.28
CA LEU A 276 10.41 -15.48 -28.71
C LEU A 276 11.47 -14.76 -29.57
N GLN A 277 12.01 -15.44 -30.58
CA GLN A 277 12.90 -14.82 -31.57
C GLN A 277 12.09 -14.32 -32.77
N ILE A 278 12.18 -13.02 -33.09
CA ILE A 278 11.52 -12.44 -34.26
C ILE A 278 12.47 -12.44 -35.46
N ILE A 279 12.04 -13.03 -36.58
CA ILE A 279 12.73 -12.94 -37.87
C ILE A 279 11.84 -12.13 -38.82
N ARG A 280 12.38 -11.07 -39.42
CA ARG A 280 11.71 -10.33 -40.47
C ARG A 280 12.03 -10.98 -41.82
N ILE A 281 11.00 -11.43 -42.54
CA ILE A 281 11.07 -12.04 -43.87
C ILE A 281 10.46 -11.14 -44.94
#